data_AF-A0A2I1F8Z4-F1
#
_entry.id   AF-A0A2I1F8Z4-F1
#
_cell.length_a   1.000
_cell.length_b   1.000
_cell.length_c   1.000
_cell.angle_alpha   90.00
_cell.angle_beta   90.00
_cell.angle_gamma   90.00
#
_symmetry.space_group_name_H-M   'P 1'
#
loop_
_entity.id
_entity.type
_entity.pdbx_description
1 polymer ?
#
loop_
_entity_poly.entity_id
_entity_poly.type
_entity_poly.pdbx_seq_one_letter_code
_entity_poly.pdbx_strand_id
1 'polypeptide(L)'
;MSKTPSSALNLKIRGKKVELLPEDEELISLALSIIWTKSNKKIESCNFDQDKVRLSFKKNEGRVYFDLQESALDFTFINKSTFFP
;
A
#
# COMPACT_ATOMS: atom_id res chain seq x y z
N MET A 1 -28.92 -19.82 5.24
CA MET A 1 -28.41 -18.59 4.60
C MET A 1 -27.24 -18.96 3.69
N SER A 2 -27.41 -18.80 2.38
CA SER A 2 -26.37 -19.03 1.38
C SER A 2 -25.30 -17.94 1.50
N LYS A 3 -24.09 -18.33 1.88
CA LYS A 3 -22.93 -17.43 1.83
C LYS A 3 -22.66 -17.15 0.35
N THR A 4 -22.85 -15.91 -0.08
CA THR A 4 -22.48 -15.47 -1.43
C THR A 4 -20.98 -15.72 -1.66
N PRO A 5 -20.55 -16.14 -2.87
CA PRO A 5 -19.14 -16.38 -3.18
C PRO A 5 -18.22 -15.20 -2.83
N SER A 6 -18.76 -13.98 -2.88
CA SER A 6 -18.06 -12.74 -2.49
C SER A 6 -17.66 -12.72 -1.01
N SER A 7 -18.47 -13.29 -0.12
CA SER A 7 -18.15 -13.35 1.32
C SER A 7 -16.96 -14.27 1.63
N ALA A 8 -16.79 -15.35 0.87
CA ALA A 8 -15.66 -16.26 0.98
C ALA A 8 -14.36 -15.67 0.40
N LEU A 9 -14.46 -14.90 -0.70
CA LEU A 9 -13.33 -14.17 -1.28
C LEU A 9 -12.87 -13.00 -0.38
N ASN A 10 -13.80 -12.24 0.19
CA ASN A 10 -13.48 -11.14 1.11
C ASN A 10 -12.77 -11.64 2.38
N LEU A 11 -13.13 -12.82 2.91
CA LEU A 11 -12.43 -13.41 4.06
C LEU A 11 -11.00 -13.89 3.74
N LYS A 12 -10.74 -14.38 2.52
CA LYS A 12 -9.38 -14.81 2.10
C LYS A 12 -8.43 -13.63 1.92
N ILE A 13 -8.93 -12.45 1.55
CA ILE A 13 -8.12 -11.24 1.33
C ILE A 13 -7.97 -10.44 2.64
N ARG A 14 -9.01 -10.40 3.49
CA ARG A 14 -9.03 -9.64 4.75
C ARG A 14 -8.03 -10.10 5.81
N GLY A 15 -7.38 -11.24 5.62
CA GLY A 15 -6.44 -11.83 6.59
C GLY A 15 -5.05 -12.18 6.05
N LYS A 16 -4.76 -11.97 4.77
CA LYS A 16 -3.38 -12.12 4.28
C LYS A 16 -2.59 -10.89 4.71
N LYS A 17 -2.02 -10.94 5.91
CA LYS A 17 -0.95 -10.03 6.30
C LYS A 17 0.16 -10.23 5.25
N VAL A 18 0.35 -9.23 4.39
CA VAL A 18 1.54 -9.20 3.56
C VAL A 18 2.70 -9.06 4.54
N GLU A 19 3.56 -10.08 4.61
CA GLU A 19 4.80 -9.99 5.36
C GLU A 19 5.72 -9.09 4.55
N LEU A 20 5.98 -7.89 5.08
CA LEU A 20 7.00 -7.00 4.54
C LEU A 20 8.34 -7.48 5.07
N LEU A 21 9.38 -7.44 4.21
CA LEU A 21 10.73 -7.59 4.70
C LEU A 21 11.10 -6.36 5.55
N PRO A 22 12.00 -6.49 6.54
CA PRO A 22 12.43 -5.34 7.35
C PRO A 22 12.95 -4.17 6.49
N GLU A 23 13.66 -4.48 5.41
CA GLU A 23 14.15 -3.50 4.44
C GLU A 23 13.00 -2.74 3.76
N ASP A 24 11.93 -3.44 3.37
CA ASP A 24 10.74 -2.82 2.79
C ASP A 24 10.02 -1.91 3.81
N GLU A 25 9.95 -2.33 5.07
CA GLU A 25 9.35 -1.54 6.15
C GLU A 25 10.12 -0.24 6.40
N GLU A 26 11.45 -0.29 6.40
CA GLU A 26 12.31 0.90 6.50
C GLU A 26 12.11 1.86 5.34
N LEU A 27 12.04 1.35 4.11
CA LEU A 27 11.80 2.16 2.91
C LEU A 27 10.41 2.82 2.94
N ILE A 28 9.37 2.06 3.32
CA ILE A 28 8.00 2.59 3.46
C ILE A 28 7.96 3.67 4.56
N SER A 29 8.61 3.41 5.70
CA SER A 29 8.69 4.36 6.81
C SER A 29 9.39 5.66 6.39
N LEU A 30 10.51 5.56 5.66
CA LEU A 30 11.24 6.71 5.14
C LEU A 30 10.38 7.53 4.16
N ALA A 31 9.70 6.87 3.22
CA ALA A 31 8.84 7.54 2.26
C ALA A 31 7.70 8.31 2.95
N LEU A 32 7.02 7.69 3.93
CA LEU A 32 5.96 8.34 4.71
C LEU A 32 6.50 9.50 5.56
N SER A 33 7.70 9.37 6.12
CA SER A 33 8.36 10.43 6.90
C SER A 33 8.72 11.65 6.04
N ILE A 34 9.20 11.42 4.81
CA ILE A 34 9.47 12.50 3.85
C ILE A 34 8.17 13.24 3.51
N ILE A 35 7.09 12.50 3.21
CA ILE A 35 5.78 13.08 2.90
C ILE A 35 5.27 13.91 4.08
N TRP A 36 5.34 13.36 5.30
CA TRP A 36 4.93 14.07 6.51
C TRP A 36 5.70 15.38 6.67
N THR A 37 7.03 15.31 6.62
CA THR A 37 7.92 16.46 6.81
C THR A 37 7.71 17.54 5.75
N LYS A 38 7.56 17.16 4.48
CA LYS A 38 7.39 18.10 3.37
C LYS A 38 6.01 18.74 3.33
N SER A 39 4.96 17.97 3.62
CA SER A 39 3.59 18.48 3.64
C SER A 39 3.25 19.23 4.93
N ASN A 40 4.01 18.99 6.01
CA ASN A 40 3.70 19.39 7.37
C ASN A 40 2.26 19.00 7.79
N LYS A 41 1.79 17.86 7.29
CA LYS A 41 0.43 17.36 7.49
C LYS A 41 0.46 15.88 7.84
N LYS A 42 -0.48 15.49 8.70
CA LYS A 42 -0.64 14.09 9.10
C LYS A 42 -1.33 13.30 8.00
N ILE A 43 -0.66 12.27 7.49
CA ILE A 43 -1.26 11.32 6.54
C ILE A 43 -2.31 10.49 7.29
N GLU A 44 -3.54 10.51 6.78
CA GLU A 44 -4.65 9.69 7.29
C GLU A 44 -4.81 8.41 6.45
N SER A 45 -4.64 8.52 5.13
CA SER A 45 -4.61 7.36 4.24
C SER A 45 -3.75 7.59 2.99
N CYS A 46 -3.15 6.52 2.51
CA CYS A 46 -2.48 6.42 1.22
C CYS A 46 -3.22 5.38 0.39
N ASN A 47 -3.73 5.76 -0.78
CA ASN A 47 -4.45 4.85 -1.68
C ASN A 47 -3.80 4.87 -3.06
N PHE A 48 -3.69 3.70 -3.67
CA PHE A 48 -3.26 3.55 -5.06
C PHE A 48 -4.51 3.45 -5.93
N ASP A 49 -4.68 4.43 -6.82
CA ASP A 49 -5.75 4.51 -7.81
C ASP A 49 -5.12 4.36 -9.19
N GLN A 50 -5.01 3.10 -9.64
CA GLN A 50 -4.29 2.72 -10.86
C GLN A 50 -2.80 3.12 -10.79
N ASP A 51 -2.40 4.08 -11.61
CA ASP A 51 -1.05 4.64 -11.73
C ASP A 51 -0.82 5.84 -10.79
N LYS A 52 -1.84 6.26 -10.05
CA LYS A 52 -1.79 7.45 -9.20
C LYS A 52 -1.85 7.09 -7.73
N VAL A 53 -1.06 7.79 -6.95
CA VAL A 53 -1.14 7.75 -5.49
C VAL A 53 -2.00 8.91 -5.01
N ARG A 54 -3.02 8.60 -4.22
CA ARG A 54 -3.84 9.58 -3.49
C ARG A 54 -3.49 9.54 -2.01
N LEU A 55 -2.85 10.61 -1.54
CA LEU A 55 -2.67 10.90 -0.13
C LEU A 55 -3.83 11.74 0.38
N SER A 56 -4.47 11.28 1.45
CA SER A 56 -5.45 12.06 2.20
C SER A 56 -4.88 12.42 3.56
N PHE A 57 -4.97 13.70 3.89
CA PHE A 57 -4.63 14.20 5.21
C PHE A 57 -5.89 14.24 6.08
N LYS A 58 -5.72 14.61 7.35
CA LYS A 58 -6.82 14.75 8.30
C LYS A 58 -7.97 15.58 7.70
N LYS A 59 -9.20 15.29 8.11
CA LYS A 59 -10.41 16.02 7.69
C LYS A 59 -10.16 17.54 7.57
N ASN A 60 -10.41 18.07 6.37
CA ASN A 60 -10.22 19.47 5.94
C ASN A 60 -8.79 19.92 5.61
N GLU A 61 -7.77 19.05 5.71
CA GLU A 61 -6.39 19.39 5.31
C GLU A 61 -6.11 19.13 3.81
N GLY A 62 -7.09 18.58 3.09
CA GLY A 62 -7.06 18.36 1.65
C GLY A 62 -6.48 17.00 1.25
N ARG A 63 -6.18 16.88 -0.04
CA ARG A 63 -5.64 15.66 -0.67
C ARG A 63 -4.56 16.04 -1.67
N VAL A 64 -3.59 15.16 -1.84
CA VAL A 64 -2.54 15.30 -2.87
C VAL A 64 -2.56 14.06 -3.76
N TYR A 65 -2.34 14.30 -5.05
CA TYR A 65 -2.25 13.28 -6.08
C TYR A 65 -0.88 13.41 -6.73
N PHE A 66 -0.21 12.28 -6.93
CA PHE A 66 1.00 12.22 -7.74
C PHE A 66 1.05 10.89 -8.47
N ASP A 67 1.67 10.89 -9.64
CA ASP A 67 1.86 9.68 -10.41
C ASP A 67 2.94 8.84 -9.72
N LEU A 68 2.68 7.54 -9.56
CA LEU A 68 3.72 6.61 -9.15
C LEU A 68 4.64 6.41 -10.35
N GLN A 69 5.80 7.08 -10.35
CA GLN A 69 6.80 6.76 -11.35
C GLN A 69 7.28 5.32 -11.12
N GLU A 70 7.02 4.43 -12.07
CA GLU A 70 7.74 3.16 -12.22
C GLU A 70 9.20 3.46 -12.61
N SER A 71 9.98 4.09 -11.74
CA SER A 71 11.39 4.34 -12.01
C SER A 71 12.22 3.13 -11.58
N ALA A 72 12.50 2.23 -12.55
CA ALA A 72 13.68 1.37 -12.79
C ALA A 72 14.46 0.69 -11.63
N LEU A 73 13.99 0.76 -10.39
CA LEU A 73 14.47 -0.09 -9.32
C LEU A 73 13.67 -1.39 -9.44
N ASP A 74 14.33 -2.45 -9.89
CA ASP A 74 13.84 -3.82 -9.85
C ASP A 74 13.57 -4.19 -8.38
N PHE A 75 12.43 -3.75 -7.85
CA PHE A 75 11.88 -4.30 -6.63
C PHE A 75 11.41 -5.71 -7.01
N THR A 76 12.30 -6.69 -6.85
CA THR A 76 11.92 -8.10 -6.91
C THR A 76 10.97 -8.36 -5.75
N PHE A 77 9.67 -8.25 -6.00
CA PHE A 77 8.67 -8.87 -5.15
C PHE A 77 9.00 -10.36 -5.11
N ILE A 78 9.49 -10.85 -3.98
CA ILE A 78 9.69 -12.29 -3.77
C ILE A 78 8.28 -12.90 -3.69
N ASN A 79 7.72 -13.22 -4.85
CA ASN A 79 6.55 -14.06 -4.92
C ASN A 79 7.04 -15.47 -4.55
N LYS A 80 6.93 -15.82 -3.26
CA LYS A 80 7.07 -17.21 -2.79
C LYS A 80 5.91 -18.02 -3.36
N SER A 81 5.94 -18.27 -4.67
CA SER A 81 5.23 -19.39 -5.26
C SER A 81 6.00 -20.64 -4.86
N THR A 82 5.57 -21.25 -3.76
CA THR A 82 6.00 -22.59 -3.39
C THR A 82 5.45 -23.57 -4.44
N PHE A 83 6.24 -23.84 -5.48
CA PHE A 83 6.07 -25.04 -6.28
C PHE A 83 6.75 -26.18 -5.51
N PHE A 84 5.96 -27.11 -4.97
CA PHE A 84 6.48 -28.40 -4.53
C PHE A 84 6.56 -29.34 -5.74
N PRO A 85 7.62 -30.15 -5.85
CA PRO A 85 7.78 -31.14 -6.92
C PRO A 85 6.76 -32.29 -6.85
#